data_AF-A0A1Y5ETD9-F1
#
_entry.id   AF-A0A1Y5ETD9-F1
#
_cell.length_a   1.000
_cell.length_b   1.000
_cell.length_c   1.000
_cell.angle_alpha   90.00
_cell.angle_beta   90.00
_cell.angle_gamma   90.00
#
_symmetry.space_group_name_H-M   'P 1'
#
loop_
_entity.id
_entity.type
_entity.pdbx_description
1 polymer ?
#
loop_
_entity_poly.entity_id
_entity_poly.type
_entity_poly.pdbx_seq_one_letter_code
_entity_poly.pdbx_strand_id
1 'polypeptide(L)' 'MIFSQNELVTFKIIELNQEHQDLHYIIDHLTDELNPDQIRIRRLKKRRLYVKDQIAHLRSSLIPDIDA' A
#
# COMPACT_ATOMS: atom_id res chain seq x y z
N MET A 1 -25.24 -11.14 0.96
CA MET A 1 -24.15 -11.60 0.09
C MET A 1 -23.02 -12.10 0.96
N ILE A 2 -22.53 -13.29 0.71
CA ILE A 2 -21.29 -13.79 1.32
C ILE A 2 -20.20 -13.51 0.28
N PHE A 3 -19.23 -12.65 0.60
CA PHE A 3 -18.10 -12.39 -0.28
C PHE A 3 -17.18 -13.62 -0.31
N SER A 4 -16.70 -13.97 -1.49
CA SER A 4 -15.66 -14.98 -1.70
C SER A 4 -14.33 -14.50 -1.09
N GLN A 5 -13.48 -15.44 -0.70
CA GLN A 5 -12.13 -15.15 -0.22
C GLN A 5 -11.34 -14.26 -1.19
N ASN A 6 -11.49 -14.48 -2.50
CA ASN A 6 -10.84 -13.67 -3.54
C ASN A 6 -11.39 -12.25 -3.61
N GLU A 7 -12.69 -12.06 -3.39
CA GLU A 7 -13.31 -10.73 -3.33
C GLU A 7 -12.78 -9.95 -2.11
N LEU A 8 -12.68 -10.61 -0.94
CA LEU A 8 -12.11 -10.00 0.27
C LEU A 8 -10.65 -9.56 0.07
N VAL A 9 -9.83 -10.39 -0.57
CA VAL A 9 -8.44 -10.04 -0.88
C VAL A 9 -8.37 -8.88 -1.87
N THR A 10 -9.27 -8.83 -2.86
CA THR A 10 -9.35 -7.73 -3.83
C THR A 10 -9.73 -6.41 -3.14
N PHE A 11 -10.73 -6.42 -2.26
CA PHE A 11 -11.08 -5.24 -1.45
C PHE A 11 -9.88 -4.79 -0.61
N LYS A 12 -9.16 -5.72 0.01
CA LYS A 12 -7.98 -5.38 0.81
C LYS A 12 -6.87 -4.74 -0.02
N ILE A 13 -6.64 -5.24 -1.24
CA ILE A 13 -5.69 -4.63 -2.18
C ILE A 13 -6.11 -3.19 -2.52
N ILE A 14 -7.40 -2.93 -2.75
CA ILE A 14 -7.89 -1.57 -3.05
C ILE A 14 -7.62 -0.63 -1.87
N GLU A 15 -7.95 -1.04 -0.65
CA GLU A 15 -7.67 -0.26 0.56
C GLU A 15 -6.18 0.07 0.71
N LEU A 16 -5.31 -0.93 0.54
CA LEU A 16 -3.87 -0.75 0.66
C LEU A 16 -3.31 0.14 -0.46
N ASN A 17 -3.86 0.09 -1.68
CA ASN A 17 -3.46 1.00 -2.75
C ASN A 17 -3.83 2.44 -2.40
N GLN A 18 -5.02 2.67 -1.83
CA GLN A 18 -5.41 4.00 -1.36
C GLN A 18 -4.45 4.50 -0.28
N GLU A 19 -4.18 3.69 0.76
CA GLU A 19 -3.21 4.05 1.81
C GLU A 19 -1.82 4.34 1.22
N HIS A 20 -1.37 3.56 0.25
CA HIS A 20 -0.08 3.78 -0.41
C HIS A 20 -0.02 5.13 -1.14
N GLN A 21 -1.09 5.50 -1.84
CA GLN A 21 -1.19 6.80 -2.52
C GLN A 21 -1.25 7.96 -1.52
N ASP A 22 -2.04 7.83 -0.45
CA ASP A 22 -2.13 8.85 0.59
C ASP A 22 -0.76 9.07 1.26
N LEU A 23 -0.04 7.98 1.55
CA LEU A 23 1.33 8.05 2.07
C LEU A 23 2.28 8.74 1.09
N HIS A 24 2.11 8.56 -0.22
CA HIS A 24 2.92 9.26 -1.22
C HIS A 24 2.67 10.77 -1.18
N TYR A 25 1.41 11.20 -1.23
CA TYR A 25 1.05 12.61 -1.19
C TYR A 25 1.54 13.30 0.10
N ILE A 26 1.41 12.63 1.25
CA ILE A 26 1.89 13.17 2.53
C ILE A 26 3.42 13.31 2.51
N ILE A 27 4.14 12.32 2.00
CA ILE A 27 5.61 12.38 1.91
C ILE A 27 6.04 13.52 1.01
N ASP A 28 5.40 13.70 -0.13
CA ASP A 28 5.74 14.75 -1.10
C ASP A 28 5.53 16.13 -0.47
N HIS A 29 4.36 16.35 0.16
CA HIS A 29 4.07 17.60 0.85
C HIS A 29 5.07 17.92 1.97
N LEU A 30 5.41 16.93 2.82
CA LEU A 30 6.38 17.12 3.91
C LEU A 30 7.81 17.36 3.38
N THR A 31 8.12 16.89 2.17
CA THR A 31 9.46 17.08 1.58
C THR A 31 9.63 18.49 1.04
N ASP A 32 8.54 19.17 0.66
CA ASP A 32 8.55 20.53 0.12
C ASP A 32 8.60 21.63 1.21
N GLU A 33 8.52 21.26 2.49
CA GLU A 33 8.64 22.20 3.61
C GLU A 33 10.05 22.81 3.72
N LEU A 34 10.16 24.04 4.25
CA LEU A 34 11.44 24.75 4.41
C LEU A 34 12.44 24.01 5.33
N ASN A 35 11.94 23.28 6.33
CA ASN A 35 12.74 22.48 7.27
C ASN A 35 12.06 21.12 7.48
N PRO A 36 12.22 20.17 6.54
CA PRO A 36 11.48 18.91 6.56
C PRO A 36 11.96 18.01 7.71
N ASP A 37 11.02 17.41 8.46
CA ASP A 37 11.34 16.39 9.46
C ASP A 37 11.76 15.08 8.75
N GLN A 38 13.07 14.94 8.54
CA GLN A 38 13.65 13.79 7.84
C GLN A 38 13.39 12.46 8.54
N ILE A 39 13.28 12.43 9.88
CA ILE A 39 13.00 11.19 10.61
C ILE A 39 11.56 10.76 10.35
N ARG A 40 10.62 11.70 10.38
CA ARG A 40 9.21 11.44 10.04
C ARG A 40 9.07 10.96 8.60
N ILE A 41 9.70 11.65 7.64
CA ILE A 41 9.69 11.25 6.22
C ILE A 41 10.26 9.84 6.04
N ARG A 42 11.37 9.50 6.70
CA ARG A 42 11.97 8.15 6.63
C ARG A 42 11.03 7.07 7.16
N ARG A 43 10.32 7.33 8.27
CA ARG A 43 9.31 6.41 8.82
C ARG A 43 8.15 6.20 7.86
N LEU A 44 7.66 7.28 7.24
CA LEU A 44 6.57 7.22 6.26
C LEU A 44 7.00 6.45 4.99
N LYS A 45 8.20 6.69 4.47
CA LYS A 45 8.76 5.92 3.34
C LYS A 45 8.86 4.42 3.67
N LYS A 46 9.28 4.07 4.89
CA LYS A 46 9.32 2.67 5.35
C LYS A 46 7.91 2.06 5.41
N ARG A 47 6.92 2.80 5.92
CA ARG A 47 5.52 2.34 5.92
C ARG A 47 5.00 2.15 4.50
N ARG A 48 5.27 3.09 3.59
CA ARG A 48 4.85 2.99 2.18
C ARG A 48 5.45 1.76 1.49
N LEU A 49 6.72 1.45 1.74
CA LEU A 49 7.35 0.22 1.27
C LEU A 49 6.65 -1.04 1.82
N TYR A 50 6.38 -1.07 3.13
CA TYR A 50 5.67 -2.19 3.75
C TYR A 50 4.25 -2.41 3.16
N VAL A 51 3.51 -1.32 2.90
CA VAL A 51 2.19 -1.40 2.23
C VAL A 51 2.33 -1.96 0.81
N LYS A 52 3.32 -1.49 0.04
CA LYS A 52 3.63 -2.02 -1.30
C LYS A 52 3.93 -3.52 -1.26
N ASP A 53 4.73 -3.97 -0.30
CA ASP A 53 5.10 -5.38 -0.15
C ASP A 53 3.88 -6.24 0.22
N GLN A 54 3.01 -5.75 1.11
CA GLN A 54 1.74 -6.41 1.43
C GLN A 54 0.82 -6.55 0.20
N ILE A 55 0.71 -5.51 -0.63
CA ILE A 55 -0.05 -5.57 -1.88
C ILE A 55 0.54 -6.65 -2.80
N ALA A 56 1.86 -6.74 -2.92
CA ALA A 56 2.52 -7.75 -3.73
C ALA A 56 2.24 -9.17 -3.20
N HIS A 57 2.30 -9.38 -1.88
CA HIS A 57 1.95 -10.66 -1.26
C HIS A 57 0.48 -11.04 -1.49
N LEU A 58 -0.46 -10.12 -1.32
CA LEU A 58 -1.88 -10.37 -1.56
C LEU A 58 -2.16 -10.67 -3.03
N ARG A 59 -1.53 -9.93 -3.96
CA ARG A 59 -1.61 -10.24 -5.40
C ARG A 59 -1.05 -11.63 -5.70
N SER A 60 0.10 -11.99 -5.12
CA SER A 60 0.66 -13.34 -5.27
C SER A 60 -0.28 -14.44 -4.76
N SER A 61 -1.08 -14.16 -3.71
CA SER A 61 -2.08 -15.11 -3.20
C SER A 61 -3.33 -15.23 -4.08
N LEU A 62 -3.58 -14.28 -4.98
CA LEU A 62 -4.63 -14.33 -6.01
C LEU A 62 -4.16 -15.04 -7.30
N ILE A 63 -2.85 -15.11 -7.55
CA ILE A 63 -2.23 -15.75 -8.73
C ILE A 63 -2.30 -17.31 -8.77
N PRO A 64 -2.72 -18.09 -7.76
CA PRO A 64 -2.91 -19.54 -7.93
C PRO A 64 -3.93 -19.95 -9.01
N ASP A 65 -4.71 -18.99 -9.55
CA ASP A 65 -5.87 -19.23 -10.42
C ASP A 65 -5.73 -18.62 -11.83
N ILE A 66 -4.52 -18.21 -12.26
CA ILE A 66 -4.28 -17.62 -13.60
C ILE A 66 -3.12 -18.33 -14.31
N ASP A 67 -3.35 -19.57 -14.74
CA ASP A 67 -2.54 -20.40 -15.66
C ASP A 67 -1.89 -21.65 -15.01
N ALA A 68 -2.66 -22.75 -15.01
CA ALA A 68 -2.17 -24.12 -15.18
C ALA A 68 -2.83 -24.70 -16.45
#